data_AF-A0A034VUW3-F1
#
_entry.id   AF-A0A034VUW3-F1
#
_cell.length_a   1.000
_cell.length_b   1.000
_cell.length_c   1.000
_cell.angle_alpha   90.00
_cell.angle_beta   90.00
_cell.angle_gamma   90.00
#
_symmetry.space_group_name_H-M   'P 1'
#
loop_
_entity.id
_entity.type
_entity.pdbx_description
1 polymer ?
#
loop_
_entity_poly.entity_id
_entity_poly.type
_entity_poly.pdbx_seq_one_letter_code
_entity_poly.pdbx_strand_id
1 'polypeptide(L)'
;MAGLSIKYFGALLLVVGVVCINAHGTESSETDVEMLASHNQLLKSIYNEAVKLSIYILRRSEELCTKMDKKDILIYKNIASEKSKKSVTRETILRNCINRVEDRFDPTANRDNECGPDEPLLLKYGLAGIQKVVAQKYEKFFEEILRQIKEYLKGLTTEQQRNTTARKLKEWSSKIRAASTLARKELTFRSFMRYYFMQDSV
;
A
#
# COMPACT_ATOMS: atom_id res chain seq x y z
N MET A 1 0.07 -14.38 -10.54
CA MET A 1 -1.14 -14.45 -9.69
C MET A 1 -1.59 -13.03 -9.42
N ALA A 2 -2.74 -12.68 -10.01
CA ALA A 2 -3.21 -11.33 -10.21
C ALA A 2 -4.04 -10.82 -9.01
N GLY A 3 -3.91 -9.51 -8.74
CA GLY A 3 -4.96 -8.67 -8.18
C GLY A 3 -5.51 -9.05 -6.80
N LEU A 4 -4.76 -8.82 -5.73
CA LEU A 4 -5.39 -8.60 -4.42
C LEU A 4 -5.81 -7.13 -4.30
N SER A 5 -7.05 -6.87 -4.70
CA SER A 5 -7.74 -5.59 -4.56
C SER A 5 -7.83 -5.17 -3.09
N ILE A 6 -7.62 -3.87 -2.84
CA ILE A 6 -7.79 -3.11 -1.59
C ILE A 6 -9.08 -3.47 -0.81
N LYS A 7 -10.09 -4.06 -1.48
CA LYS A 7 -11.36 -4.53 -0.90
C LYS A 7 -11.23 -5.58 0.20
N TYR A 8 -10.17 -6.39 0.21
CA TYR A 8 -9.97 -7.42 1.24
C TYR A 8 -9.37 -6.87 2.54
N PHE A 9 -8.76 -5.68 2.51
CA PHE A 9 -8.23 -5.04 3.72
C PHE A 9 -9.34 -4.54 4.64
N GLY A 10 -10.48 -4.11 4.09
CA GLY A 10 -11.62 -3.63 4.88
C GLY A 10 -12.29 -4.72 5.72
N ALA A 11 -12.40 -5.94 5.19
CA ALA A 11 -13.00 -7.07 5.92
C ALA A 11 -12.08 -7.62 7.03
N LEU A 12 -10.75 -7.49 6.87
CA LEU A 12 -9.76 -7.89 7.86
C LEU A 12 -9.85 -7.03 9.16
N LEU A 13 -10.25 -5.76 9.03
CA LEU A 13 -10.33 -4.80 10.14
C LEU A 13 -11.40 -5.12 11.18
N LEU A 14 -12.46 -5.85 10.83
CA LEU A 14 -13.51 -6.24 11.78
C LEU A 14 -13.13 -7.45 12.64
N VAL A 15 -12.23 -8.31 12.16
CA VAL A 15 -11.82 -9.52 12.89
C VAL A 15 -10.76 -9.18 13.95
N VAL A 16 -9.81 -8.31 13.64
CA VAL A 16 -8.75 -7.89 14.58
C VAL A 16 -9.31 -7.11 15.78
N GLY A 17 -10.36 -6.31 15.58
CA GLY A 17 -11.00 -5.56 16.66
C GLY A 17 -11.72 -6.42 17.71
N VAL A 18 -12.14 -7.63 17.35
CA VAL A 18 -12.91 -8.53 18.24
C VAL A 18 -11.99 -9.49 19.02
N VAL A 19 -10.85 -9.90 18.44
CA VAL A 19 -9.94 -10.86 19.10
C VAL A 19 -9.12 -10.21 20.22
N CYS A 20 -8.83 -8.91 20.14
CA CYS A 20 -8.08 -8.21 21.19
C CYS A 20 -8.86 -8.00 22.51
N ILE A 21 -10.18 -8.23 22.55
CA ILE A 21 -10.99 -7.99 23.76
C ILE A 21 -10.99 -9.22 24.70
N ASN A 22 -10.67 -10.43 24.21
CA ASN A 22 -10.89 -11.67 24.96
C ASN A 22 -9.64 -12.46 25.40
N ALA A 23 -8.43 -11.97 25.14
CA ALA A 23 -7.19 -12.62 25.61
C ALA A 23 -6.70 -11.99 26.93
N HIS A 24 -7.52 -12.05 27.99
CA HIS A 24 -7.13 -11.65 29.34
C HIS A 24 -6.92 -12.90 30.20
N GLY A 25 -5.69 -13.41 30.22
CA GLY A 25 -5.38 -14.65 30.95
C GLY A 25 -3.94 -15.09 30.80
N THR A 26 -2.97 -14.21 31.03
CA THR A 26 -1.58 -14.60 31.29
C THR A 26 -0.87 -13.44 31.99
N GLU A 27 -0.27 -13.69 33.15
CA GLU A 27 0.60 -12.74 33.85
C GLU A 27 1.76 -12.37 32.92
N SER A 28 1.61 -11.27 32.20
CA SER A 28 2.67 -10.63 31.43
C SER A 28 3.29 -9.55 32.30
N SER A 29 4.62 -9.44 32.27
CA SER A 29 5.28 -8.37 32.99
C SER A 29 4.82 -7.01 32.43
N GLU A 30 4.76 -5.97 33.26
CA GLU A 30 4.39 -4.61 32.81
C GLU A 30 5.27 -4.15 31.62
N THR A 31 6.52 -4.61 31.59
CA THR A 31 7.49 -4.37 30.53
C THR A 31 7.14 -5.05 29.20
N ASP A 32 6.51 -6.22 29.24
CA ASP A 32 6.03 -6.92 28.03
C ASP A 32 4.79 -6.25 27.44
N VAL A 33 3.90 -5.75 28.31
CA VAL A 33 2.69 -5.01 27.91
C VAL A 33 3.06 -3.69 27.23
N GLU A 34 3.99 -2.92 27.80
CA GLU A 34 4.46 -1.67 27.23
C GLU A 34 5.22 -1.88 25.89
N MET A 35 6.01 -2.95 25.80
CA MET A 35 6.68 -3.34 24.56
C MET A 35 5.66 -3.70 23.46
N LEU A 36 4.60 -4.44 23.81
CA LEU A 36 3.55 -4.80 22.86
C LEU A 36 2.76 -3.55 22.41
N ALA A 37 2.44 -2.65 23.33
CA ALA A 37 1.74 -1.40 23.03
C ALA A 37 2.56 -0.51 22.08
N SER A 38 3.86 -0.32 22.36
CA SER A 38 4.76 0.46 21.51
C SER A 38 4.97 -0.17 20.13
N HIS A 39 5.02 -1.51 20.04
CA HIS A 39 5.06 -2.22 18.77
C HIS A 39 3.78 -2.01 17.94
N ASN A 40 2.61 -2.16 18.57
CA ASN A 40 1.32 -1.93 17.91
C ASN A 40 1.17 -0.48 17.44
N GLN A 41 1.69 0.48 18.22
CA GLN A 41 1.73 1.88 17.82
C GLN A 41 2.62 2.12 16.59
N LEU A 42 3.80 1.47 16.53
CA LEU A 42 4.66 1.52 15.35
C LEU A 42 3.93 0.98 14.10
N LEU A 43 3.33 -0.20 14.20
CA LEU A 43 2.62 -0.81 13.07
C LEU A 43 1.44 0.04 12.60
N LYS A 44 0.67 0.60 13.54
CA LYS A 44 -0.43 1.53 13.24
C LYS A 44 0.08 2.80 12.54
N SER A 45 1.22 3.33 12.97
CA SER A 45 1.83 4.51 12.35
C SER A 45 2.28 4.21 10.91
N ILE A 46 2.97 3.09 10.68
CA ILE A 46 3.38 2.66 9.34
C ILE A 46 2.16 2.45 8.44
N TYR A 47 1.11 1.80 8.96
CA TYR A 47 -0.15 1.60 8.24
C TYR A 47 -0.80 2.94 7.85
N ASN A 48 -0.83 3.91 8.75
CA ASN A 48 -1.37 5.23 8.45
C ASN A 48 -0.60 5.93 7.34
N GLU A 49 0.73 5.81 7.28
CA GLU A 49 1.53 6.35 6.18
C GLU A 49 1.20 5.66 4.85
N ALA A 50 1.00 4.34 4.85
CA ALA A 50 0.58 3.61 3.66
C ALA A 50 -0.82 4.05 3.19
N VAL A 51 -1.77 4.25 4.11
CA VAL A 51 -3.11 4.76 3.80
C VAL A 51 -3.05 6.16 3.20
N LYS A 52 -2.24 7.07 3.75
CA LYS A 52 -2.03 8.42 3.21
C LYS A 52 -1.52 8.37 1.77
N LEU A 53 -0.57 7.48 1.47
CA LEU A 53 -0.04 7.30 0.13
C LEU A 53 -1.13 6.77 -0.83
N SER A 54 -1.88 5.75 -0.42
CA SER A 54 -2.98 5.19 -1.22
C SER A 54 -4.08 6.21 -1.52
N ILE A 55 -4.48 7.02 -0.53
CA ILE A 55 -5.46 8.10 -0.73
C ILE A 55 -4.94 9.13 -1.73
N TYR A 56 -3.65 9.48 -1.65
CA TYR A 56 -3.05 10.41 -2.59
C TYR A 56 -3.07 9.86 -4.02
N ILE A 57 -2.69 8.59 -4.20
CA ILE A 57 -2.69 7.90 -5.49
C ILE A 57 -4.11 7.87 -6.07
N LEU A 58 -5.08 7.40 -5.30
CA LEU A 58 -6.49 7.34 -5.72
C LEU A 58 -6.99 8.72 -6.16
N ARG A 59 -6.75 9.76 -5.36
CA ARG A 59 -7.16 11.13 -5.69
C ARG A 59 -6.55 11.61 -7.00
N ARG A 60 -5.26 11.31 -7.25
CA ARG A 60 -4.60 11.70 -8.50
C ARG A 60 -5.15 10.92 -9.70
N SER A 61 -5.48 9.65 -9.52
CA SER A 61 -6.13 8.83 -10.54
C SER A 61 -7.52 9.36 -10.89
N GLU A 62 -8.32 9.71 -9.87
CA GLU A 62 -9.63 10.34 -10.03
C GLU A 62 -9.53 11.69 -10.75
N GLU A 63 -8.63 12.56 -10.32
CA GLU A 63 -8.40 13.87 -10.94
C GLU A 63 -8.01 13.75 -12.42
N LEU A 64 -7.18 12.76 -12.77
CA LEU A 64 -6.76 12.55 -14.16
C LEU A 64 -7.92 11.99 -15.01
N CYS A 65 -8.64 10.99 -14.51
CA CYS A 65 -9.75 10.37 -15.24
C CYS A 65 -10.97 11.29 -15.39
N THR A 66 -11.25 12.14 -14.41
CA THR A 66 -12.38 13.09 -14.46
C THR A 66 -12.14 14.27 -15.40
N LYS A 67 -10.88 14.63 -15.67
CA LYS A 67 -10.50 15.65 -16.65
C LYS A 67 -10.66 15.19 -18.10
N MET A 68 -10.69 13.88 -18.34
CA MET A 68 -10.86 13.34 -19.69
C MET A 68 -12.22 13.73 -20.28
N ASP A 69 -12.21 14.14 -21.55
CA ASP A 69 -13.46 14.42 -22.24
C ASP A 69 -14.30 13.14 -22.47
N LYS A 70 -15.57 13.33 -22.86
CA LYS A 70 -16.52 12.23 -23.03
C LYS A 70 -16.10 11.23 -24.11
N LYS A 71 -15.30 11.62 -25.10
CA LYS A 71 -14.86 10.73 -26.19
C LYS A 71 -13.65 9.92 -25.74
N ASP A 72 -12.69 10.61 -25.13
CA ASP A 72 -11.43 10.08 -24.63
C ASP A 72 -11.65 9.00 -23.56
N ILE A 73 -12.58 9.23 -22.63
CA ILE A 73 -12.82 8.25 -21.55
C ILE A 73 -13.44 6.93 -22.04
N LEU A 74 -14.05 6.90 -23.25
CA LEU A 74 -14.72 5.70 -23.78
C LEU A 74 -13.76 4.55 -24.08
N ILE A 75 -12.44 4.79 -24.18
CA ILE A 75 -11.48 3.70 -24.39
C ILE A 75 -11.52 2.67 -23.24
N TYR A 76 -11.94 3.09 -22.05
CA TYR A 76 -12.05 2.25 -20.85
C TYR A 76 -13.35 1.44 -20.78
N LYS A 77 -14.23 1.54 -21.80
CA LYS A 77 -15.53 0.87 -21.84
C LYS A 77 -15.41 -0.66 -21.90
N ASN A 78 -14.49 -1.17 -22.72
CA ASN A 78 -14.44 -2.60 -23.07
C ASN A 78 -13.46 -3.42 -22.22
N ILE A 79 -12.73 -2.80 -21.29
CA ILE A 79 -11.70 -3.47 -20.48
C ILE A 79 -12.29 -4.49 -19.49
N ALA A 80 -13.59 -4.41 -19.20
CA ALA A 80 -14.29 -5.33 -18.29
C ALA A 80 -15.30 -6.29 -18.99
N SER A 81 -15.52 -6.18 -20.30
CA SER A 81 -16.80 -6.61 -20.90
C SER A 81 -16.80 -7.92 -21.68
N GLU A 82 -15.75 -8.75 -21.67
CA GLU A 82 -15.84 -10.06 -22.35
C GLU A 82 -16.91 -10.98 -21.72
N LYS A 83 -17.33 -10.73 -20.47
CA LYS A 83 -18.28 -11.61 -19.75
C LYS A 83 -19.67 -11.02 -19.47
N SER A 84 -19.98 -9.80 -19.91
CA SER A 84 -21.24 -9.15 -19.55
C SER A 84 -21.82 -8.35 -20.71
N LYS A 85 -22.92 -8.84 -21.29
CA LYS A 85 -23.80 -8.12 -22.25
C LYS A 85 -24.58 -6.97 -21.59
N LYS A 86 -24.10 -6.41 -20.47
CA LYS A 86 -24.76 -5.33 -19.74
C LYS A 86 -24.26 -4.00 -20.30
N SER A 87 -25.16 -3.03 -20.46
CA SER A 87 -24.78 -1.67 -20.85
C SER A 87 -23.75 -1.12 -19.86
N VAL A 88 -22.58 -0.73 -20.37
CA VAL A 88 -21.52 -0.15 -19.54
C VAL A 88 -21.92 1.27 -19.16
N THR A 89 -22.08 1.53 -17.86
CA THR A 89 -22.45 2.86 -17.34
C THR A 89 -21.24 3.78 -17.28
N ARG A 90 -21.46 5.10 -17.23
CA ARG A 90 -20.37 6.09 -17.10
C ARG A 90 -19.52 5.85 -15.85
N GLU A 91 -20.14 5.46 -14.74
CA GLU A 91 -19.47 5.15 -13.47
C GLU A 91 -18.55 3.94 -13.62
N THR A 92 -18.96 2.94 -14.41
CA THR A 92 -18.14 1.75 -14.69
C THR A 92 -16.91 2.12 -15.52
N ILE A 93 -17.09 2.97 -16.53
CA ILE A 93 -15.97 3.46 -17.36
C ILE A 93 -14.98 4.26 -16.50
N LEU A 94 -15.49 5.16 -15.65
CA LEU A 94 -14.66 5.97 -14.77
C LEU A 94 -13.86 5.10 -13.80
N ARG A 95 -14.50 4.08 -13.20
CA ARG A 95 -13.81 3.12 -12.33
C ARG A 95 -12.72 2.34 -13.05
N ASN A 96 -12.98 1.91 -14.29
CA ASN A 96 -11.98 1.21 -15.11
C ASN A 96 -10.78 2.12 -15.42
N CYS A 97 -11.04 3.40 -15.73
CA CYS A 97 -9.99 4.39 -15.90
C CYS A 97 -9.17 4.55 -14.60
N ILE A 98 -9.82 4.77 -13.46
CA ILE A 98 -9.15 4.97 -12.17
C ILE A 98 -8.24 3.79 -11.85
N ASN A 99 -8.75 2.55 -11.93
CA ASN A 99 -7.94 1.36 -11.66
C ASN A 99 -6.73 1.25 -12.60
N ARG A 100 -6.93 1.52 -13.90
CA ARG A 100 -5.83 1.52 -14.89
C ARG A 100 -4.78 2.57 -14.57
N VAL A 101 -5.19 3.76 -14.14
CA VAL A 101 -4.27 4.85 -13.78
C VAL A 101 -3.56 4.55 -12.46
N GLU A 102 -4.23 3.96 -11.47
CA GLU A 102 -3.59 3.49 -10.24
C GLU A 102 -2.48 2.46 -10.53
N ASP A 103 -2.72 1.53 -11.46
CA ASP A 103 -1.70 0.58 -11.89
C ASP A 103 -0.47 1.28 -12.51
N ARG A 104 -0.64 2.44 -13.17
CA ARG A 104 0.49 3.26 -13.69
C ARG A 104 1.31 3.93 -12.59
N PHE A 105 0.76 4.02 -11.38
CA PHE A 105 1.40 4.60 -10.21
C PHE A 105 2.03 3.54 -9.30
N ASP A 106 1.68 2.26 -9.45
CA ASP A 106 2.31 1.16 -8.72
C ASP A 106 3.76 0.93 -9.21
N PRO A 107 4.79 1.11 -8.35
CA PRO A 107 6.18 0.87 -8.71
C PRO A 107 6.46 -0.58 -9.14
N THR A 108 5.60 -1.52 -8.75
CA THR A 108 5.72 -2.96 -9.01
C THR A 108 4.87 -3.44 -10.18
N ALA A 109 4.04 -2.57 -10.76
CA ALA A 109 3.25 -2.93 -11.93
C ALA A 109 4.18 -3.28 -13.09
N ASN A 110 3.79 -4.30 -13.86
CA ASN A 110 4.60 -4.74 -14.99
C ASN A 110 4.50 -3.70 -16.12
N ARG A 111 5.63 -3.03 -16.37
CA ARG A 111 5.73 -1.91 -17.31
C ARG A 111 5.78 -2.33 -18.76
N ASP A 112 5.82 -3.62 -19.04
CA ASP A 112 5.76 -4.16 -20.41
C ASP A 112 4.46 -3.76 -21.13
N ASN A 113 3.43 -3.32 -20.40
CA ASN A 113 2.19 -2.73 -20.93
C ASN A 113 2.17 -1.17 -20.90
N GLU A 114 3.30 -0.49 -20.67
CA GLU A 114 3.42 0.98 -20.73
C GLU A 114 3.03 1.54 -22.11
N CYS A 115 3.15 0.77 -23.19
CA CYS A 115 2.64 1.16 -24.51
C CYS A 115 1.19 0.68 -24.76
N GLY A 116 0.32 0.84 -23.76
CA GLY A 116 -1.11 0.58 -23.93
C GLY A 116 -1.78 1.59 -24.86
N PRO A 117 -2.94 1.27 -25.44
CA PRO A 117 -3.69 2.22 -26.29
C PRO A 117 -4.12 3.48 -25.53
N ASP A 118 -4.08 3.45 -24.20
CA ASP A 118 -4.38 4.56 -23.32
C ASP A 118 -3.19 5.47 -23.00
N GLU A 119 -1.95 5.06 -23.27
CA GLU A 119 -0.76 5.82 -22.85
C GLU A 119 -0.68 7.23 -23.47
N PRO A 120 -0.86 7.43 -24.79
CA PRO A 120 -0.83 8.78 -25.38
C PRO A 120 -1.91 9.69 -24.78
N LEU A 121 -3.05 9.09 -24.41
CA LEU A 121 -4.15 9.80 -23.79
C LEU A 121 -3.78 10.24 -22.38
N LEU A 122 -3.25 9.33 -21.57
CA LEU A 122 -2.83 9.62 -20.21
C LEU A 122 -1.74 10.71 -20.18
N LEU A 123 -0.79 10.65 -21.12
CA LEU A 123 0.24 11.68 -21.28
C LEU A 123 -0.36 13.05 -21.64
N LYS A 124 -1.34 13.10 -22.55
CA LYS A 124 -2.09 14.33 -22.88
C LYS A 124 -2.72 14.99 -21.64
N TYR A 125 -3.21 14.20 -20.69
CA TYR A 125 -3.81 14.70 -19.44
C TYR A 125 -2.84 14.85 -18.26
N GLY A 126 -1.53 14.72 -18.51
CA GLY A 126 -0.48 15.05 -17.53
C GLY A 126 0.05 13.90 -16.69
N LEU A 127 -0.14 12.64 -17.12
CA LEU A 127 0.34 11.45 -16.40
C LEU A 127 1.81 11.56 -15.97
N ALA A 128 2.72 11.93 -16.88
CA ALA A 128 4.16 11.97 -16.60
C ALA A 128 4.51 12.91 -15.42
N GLY A 129 3.84 14.06 -15.34
CA GLY A 129 4.01 15.00 -14.24
C GLY A 129 3.54 14.40 -12.92
N ILE A 130 2.40 13.72 -12.92
CA ILE A 130 1.86 13.06 -11.73
C ILE A 130 2.75 11.89 -11.30
N GLN A 131 3.21 11.05 -12.24
CA GLN A 131 4.11 9.91 -11.96
C GLN A 131 5.38 10.37 -11.26
N LYS A 132 5.99 11.48 -11.69
CA LYS A 132 7.16 12.06 -11.03
C LYS A 132 6.88 12.43 -9.58
N VAL A 133 5.72 13.05 -9.31
CA VAL A 133 5.32 13.45 -7.95
C VAL A 133 4.98 12.23 -7.09
N VAL A 134 4.31 11.23 -7.67
CA VAL A 134 4.00 9.97 -6.99
C VAL A 134 5.28 9.23 -6.61
N ALA A 135 6.26 9.14 -7.51
CA ALA A 135 7.55 8.52 -7.20
C ALA A 135 8.25 9.23 -6.02
N GLN A 136 8.23 10.56 -5.98
CA GLN A 136 8.74 11.33 -4.83
C GLN A 136 7.95 11.05 -3.54
N LYS A 137 6.64 10.84 -3.63
CA LYS A 137 5.80 10.47 -2.48
C LYS A 137 6.14 9.07 -1.96
N TYR A 138 6.41 8.11 -2.85
CA TYR A 138 6.92 6.79 -2.45
C TYR A 138 8.27 6.89 -1.73
N GLU A 139 9.22 7.68 -2.24
CA GLU A 139 10.51 7.85 -1.57
C GLU A 139 10.35 8.43 -0.16
N LYS A 140 9.56 9.51 -0.02
CA LYS A 140 9.25 10.11 1.29
C LYS A 140 8.55 9.14 2.23
N PHE A 141 7.65 8.33 1.70
CA PHE A 141 6.99 7.26 2.46
C PHE A 141 8.02 6.26 3.01
N PHE A 142 8.95 5.78 2.17
CA PHE A 142 9.99 4.85 2.62
C PHE A 142 10.96 5.47 3.63
N GLU A 143 11.34 6.73 3.45
CA GLU A 143 12.16 7.48 4.42
C GLU A 143 11.47 7.55 5.78
N GLU A 144 10.17 7.86 5.79
CA GLU A 144 9.39 8.03 7.00
C GLU A 144 9.19 6.71 7.76
N ILE A 145 8.82 5.61 7.08
CA ILE A 145 8.70 4.31 7.76
C ILE A 145 10.05 3.84 8.31
N LEU A 146 11.15 4.08 7.58
CA LEU A 146 12.50 3.71 8.04
C LEU A 146 12.91 4.53 9.27
N ARG A 147 12.53 5.81 9.33
CA ARG A 147 12.72 6.67 10.49
C ARG A 147 11.95 6.12 11.70
N GLN A 148 10.66 5.82 11.54
CA GLN A 148 9.81 5.27 12.59
C GLN A 148 10.34 3.95 13.15
N ILE A 149 10.75 3.02 12.27
CA ILE A 149 11.36 1.74 12.68
C ILE A 149 12.66 1.99 13.45
N LYS A 150 13.51 2.90 12.97
CA LYS A 150 14.79 3.22 13.63
C LYS A 150 14.56 3.81 15.02
N GLU A 151 13.57 4.69 15.18
CA GLU A 151 13.22 5.30 16.47
C GLU A 151 12.70 4.27 17.46
N TYR A 152 11.78 3.41 17.02
CA TYR A 152 11.30 2.28 17.83
C TYR A 152 12.46 1.39 18.31
N LEU A 153 13.34 0.97 17.39
CA LEU A 153 14.47 0.09 17.71
C LEU A 153 15.48 0.74 18.66
N LYS A 154 15.65 2.07 18.63
CA LYS A 154 16.50 2.80 19.57
C LYS A 154 15.91 2.86 20.97
N GLY A 155 14.58 2.87 21.09
CA GLY A 155 13.87 2.85 22.37
C GLY A 155 13.92 1.50 23.10
N LEU A 156 14.33 0.43 22.41
CA LEU A 156 14.40 -0.91 22.99
C LEU A 156 15.65 -1.11 23.85
N THR A 157 15.48 -1.79 24.99
CA THR A 157 16.59 -2.27 25.82
C THR A 157 17.43 -3.33 25.09
N THR A 158 18.63 -3.61 25.59
CA THR A 158 19.53 -4.63 25.02
C THR A 158 18.87 -6.01 24.94
N GLU A 159 18.06 -6.36 25.93
CA GLU A 159 17.32 -7.62 25.98
C GLU A 159 16.20 -7.65 24.93
N GLN A 160 15.39 -6.60 24.87
CA GLN A 160 14.32 -6.46 23.86
C GLN A 160 14.87 -6.45 22.43
N GLN A 161 16.06 -5.91 22.21
CA GLN A 161 16.71 -5.92 20.90
C GLN A 161 17.12 -7.32 20.41
N ARG A 162 17.22 -8.31 21.31
CA ARG A 162 17.52 -9.71 20.96
C ARG A 162 16.27 -10.48 20.53
N ASN A 163 15.07 -9.97 20.81
CA ASN A 163 13.80 -10.57 20.39
C ASN A 163 13.71 -10.65 18.86
N THR A 164 13.12 -11.75 18.38
CA THR A 164 12.71 -12.00 17.00
C THR A 164 12.03 -10.80 16.34
N THR A 165 11.12 -10.10 17.01
CA THR A 165 10.42 -8.93 16.44
C THR A 165 11.40 -7.81 16.09
N ALA A 166 12.27 -7.44 17.02
CA ALA A 166 13.29 -6.41 16.80
C ALA A 166 14.29 -6.81 15.71
N ARG A 167 14.68 -8.09 15.67
CA ARG A 167 15.54 -8.64 14.60
C ARG A 167 14.89 -8.55 13.24
N LYS A 168 13.61 -8.92 13.12
CA LYS A 168 12.85 -8.82 11.85
C LYS A 168 12.71 -7.37 11.40
N LEU A 169 12.41 -6.43 12.29
CA LEU A 169 12.37 -5.00 11.96
C LEU A 169 13.73 -4.48 11.45
N LYS A 170 14.84 -4.90 12.07
CA LYS A 170 16.20 -4.60 11.59
C LYS A 170 16.46 -5.17 10.20
N GLU A 171 16.09 -6.43 9.96
CA GLU A 171 16.27 -7.09 8.68
C GLU A 171 15.45 -6.42 7.57
N TRP A 172 14.16 -6.15 7.81
CA TRP A 172 13.27 -5.47 6.87
C TRP A 172 13.75 -4.06 6.54
N SER A 173 14.08 -3.26 7.56
CA SER A 173 14.58 -1.89 7.34
C SER A 173 15.91 -1.89 6.56
N SER A 174 16.77 -2.89 6.77
CA SER A 174 17.99 -3.08 5.99
C SER A 174 17.68 -3.42 4.52
N LYS A 175 16.75 -4.34 4.25
CA LYS A 175 16.35 -4.72 2.89
C LYS A 175 15.74 -3.55 2.11
N ILE A 176 14.88 -2.76 2.74
CA ILE A 176 14.29 -1.56 2.12
C ILE A 176 15.37 -0.52 1.83
N ARG A 177 16.30 -0.29 2.77
CA ARG A 177 17.40 0.67 2.56
C ARG A 177 18.35 0.25 1.45
N ALA A 178 18.64 -1.05 1.33
CA ALA A 178 19.54 -1.60 0.32
C ALA A 178 18.91 -1.71 -1.08
N ALA A 179 17.58 -1.63 -1.18
CA ALA A 179 16.89 -1.73 -2.45
C ALA A 179 17.17 -0.51 -3.35
N SER A 180 17.73 -0.77 -4.52
CA SER A 180 18.13 0.25 -5.50
C SER A 180 16.99 0.85 -6.32
N THR A 181 15.77 0.29 -6.24
CA THR A 181 14.61 0.76 -7.00
C THR A 181 13.37 0.84 -6.11
N LEU A 182 12.47 1.78 -6.43
CA LEU A 182 11.17 1.89 -5.77
C LEU A 182 10.36 0.58 -5.84
N ALA A 183 10.41 -0.12 -6.97
CA ALA A 183 9.78 -1.42 -7.13
C ALA A 183 10.24 -2.43 -6.08
N ARG A 184 11.56 -2.54 -5.87
CA ARG A 184 12.14 -3.46 -4.88
C ARG A 184 11.81 -3.03 -3.45
N LYS A 185 11.81 -1.72 -3.16
CA LYS A 185 11.37 -1.19 -1.85
C LYS A 185 9.92 -1.56 -1.58
N GLU A 186 9.04 -1.36 -2.54
CA GLU A 186 7.60 -1.64 -2.44
C GLU A 186 7.31 -3.14 -2.28
N LEU A 187 7.95 -4.01 -3.05
CA LEU A 187 7.82 -5.46 -2.87
C LEU A 187 8.25 -5.89 -1.46
N THR A 188 9.38 -5.36 -0.98
CA THR A 188 9.88 -5.62 0.37
C THR A 188 8.89 -5.14 1.42
N PHE A 189 8.34 -3.95 1.27
CA PHE A 189 7.34 -3.39 2.16
C PHE A 189 6.03 -4.20 2.17
N ARG A 190 5.53 -4.62 1.01
CA ARG A 190 4.33 -5.49 0.92
C ARG A 190 4.54 -6.80 1.67
N SER A 191 5.72 -7.41 1.55
CA SER A 191 6.05 -8.62 2.31
C SER A 191 6.15 -8.36 3.81
N PHE A 192 6.72 -7.22 4.23
CA PHE A 192 6.73 -6.77 5.63
C PHE A 192 5.30 -6.63 6.18
N MET A 193 4.42 -5.88 5.49
CA MET A 193 3.04 -5.69 5.91
C MET A 193 2.29 -7.03 5.96
N ARG A 194 2.50 -7.89 4.96
CA ARG A 194 1.88 -9.22 4.96
C ARG A 194 2.29 -10.04 6.19
N TYR A 195 3.57 -10.00 6.55
CA TYR A 195 4.10 -10.71 7.71
C TYR A 195 3.41 -10.23 9.01
N TYR A 196 3.34 -8.91 9.25
CA TYR A 196 2.78 -8.39 10.51
C TYR A 196 1.25 -8.37 10.56
N PHE A 197 0.55 -8.25 9.43
CA PHE A 197 -0.93 -8.20 9.41
C PHE A 197 -1.61 -9.55 9.13
N MET A 198 -0.87 -10.60 8.72
CA MET A 198 -1.43 -11.94 8.49
C MET A 198 -0.92 -13.01 9.46
N GLN A 199 0.09 -12.75 10.30
CA GLN A 199 0.47 -13.69 11.36
C GLN A 199 -0.32 -13.50 12.66
N ASP A 200 -0.95 -12.35 12.89
CA ASP A 200 -1.82 -12.13 14.07
C ASP A 200 -3.24 -12.73 13.89
N SER A 201 -3.44 -13.59 12.89
CA SER A 201 -4.71 -14.28 12.59
C SER A 201 -4.64 -15.81 12.74
N VAL A 202 -3.69 -16.34 13.52
CA VAL A 202 -3.60 -17.76 13.89
C VAL A 202 -3.53 -17.91 15.40
#